data_AF-A0A0M9CFR0-F1
#
_entry.id   AF-A0A0M9CFR0-F1
#
_cell.length_a   1.000
_cell.length_b   1.000
_cell.length_c   1.000
_cell.angle_alpha   90.00
_cell.angle_beta   90.00
_cell.angle_gamma   90.00
#
_symmetry.space_group_name_H-M   'P 1'
#
loop_
_entity.id
_entity.type
_entity.pdbx_description
1 polymer ?
#
loop_
_entity_poly.entity_id
_entity_poly.type
_entity_poly.pdbx_seq_one_letter_code
_entity_poly.pdbx_strand_id
1 'polypeptide(L)'
;MGVLASCVQEEHVKNVTFKVDTNGIVNIESLGIRGSFLPNQWRESFPLTDDDNDGIYEVNFKESTAVNSITFKFVKNGFDYELKNSENRQITFEYKPETLIYQTKFNDTLATITKK
;
A
#
# COMPACT_ATOMS: atom_id res chain seq x y z
N MET A 1 29.75 21.65 -25.82
CA MET A 1 29.53 20.56 -24.85
C MET A 1 28.62 21.06 -23.75
N GLY A 2 27.32 20.76 -23.81
CA GLY A 2 26.38 21.08 -22.73
C GLY A 2 26.41 19.97 -21.70
N VAL A 3 26.76 20.29 -20.46
CA VAL A 3 26.73 19.35 -19.34
C VAL A 3 25.27 18.98 -19.11
N LEU A 4 24.90 17.73 -19.35
CA LEU A 4 23.59 17.22 -18.94
C LEU A 4 23.61 17.24 -17.40
N ALA A 5 22.88 18.18 -16.80
CA ALA A 5 22.56 18.09 -15.39
C ALA A 5 21.68 16.84 -15.22
N SER A 6 22.33 15.72 -14.90
CA SER A 6 21.65 14.55 -14.36
C SER A 6 21.04 15.01 -13.05
N CYS A 7 19.75 15.36 -13.04
CA CYS A 7 19.04 15.57 -11.80
C CYS A 7 19.00 14.22 -11.08
N VAL A 8 19.95 13.97 -10.18
CA VAL A 8 19.79 12.90 -9.20
C VAL A 8 18.73 13.41 -8.22
N GLN A 9 17.53 12.84 -8.29
CA GLN A 9 16.48 13.18 -7.34
C GLN A 9 16.83 12.48 -6.03
N GLU A 10 16.95 13.23 -4.93
CA GLU A 10 17.25 12.62 -3.63
C GLU A 10 16.11 11.67 -3.25
N GLU A 11 16.48 10.43 -2.91
CA GLU A 11 15.54 9.43 -2.43
C GLU A 11 15.43 9.50 -0.90
N HIS A 12 14.23 9.22 -0.40
CA HIS A 12 13.99 9.15 1.03
C HIS A 12 13.39 7.80 1.40
N VAL A 13 13.76 7.31 2.60
CA VAL A 13 13.20 6.08 3.14
C VAL A 13 11.73 6.30 3.50
N LYS A 14 10.85 5.51 2.91
CA LYS A 14 9.43 5.41 3.20
C LYS A 14 9.15 4.08 3.84
N ASN A 15 8.51 4.10 5.00
CA ASN A 15 8.08 2.92 5.72
C ASN A 15 6.56 2.97 5.91
N VAL A 16 5.82 2.02 5.35
CA VAL A 16 4.36 1.98 5.43
C VAL A 16 3.92 0.63 5.97
N THR A 17 3.23 0.65 7.11
CA THR A 17 2.49 -0.51 7.61
C THR A 17 1.03 -0.38 7.19
N PHE A 18 0.55 -1.32 6.40
CA PHE A 18 -0.86 -1.45 6.06
C PHE A 18 -1.54 -2.35 7.08
N LYS A 19 -2.70 -1.92 7.57
CA LYS A 19 -3.61 -2.70 8.42
C LYS A 19 -5.01 -2.65 7.81
N VAL A 20 -5.55 -3.81 7.47
CA VAL A 20 -6.84 -3.93 6.78
C VAL A 20 -7.79 -4.75 7.64
N ASP A 21 -8.79 -4.09 8.22
CA ASP A 21 -9.87 -4.76 8.93
C ASP A 21 -10.76 -5.50 7.92
N THR A 22 -10.86 -6.81 8.09
CA THR A 22 -11.69 -7.71 7.29
C THR A 22 -12.84 -8.31 8.09
N ASN A 23 -13.08 -7.85 9.31
CA ASN A 23 -14.18 -8.31 10.14
C ASN A 23 -15.54 -8.03 9.47
N GLY A 24 -16.34 -9.09 9.35
CA GLY A 24 -17.63 -9.07 8.66
C GLY A 24 -17.53 -9.30 7.14
N ILE A 25 -16.33 -9.51 6.58
CA ILE A 25 -16.15 -9.97 5.21
C ILE A 25 -16.23 -11.51 5.19
N VAL A 26 -17.12 -12.05 4.36
CA VAL A 26 -17.30 -13.50 4.23
C VAL A 26 -16.33 -14.11 3.21
N ASN A 27 -15.96 -15.38 3.43
CA ASN A 27 -15.15 -16.20 2.52
C ASN A 27 -13.79 -15.56 2.18
N ILE A 28 -13.08 -15.04 3.18
CA ILE A 28 -11.70 -14.58 3.01
C ILE A 28 -10.75 -15.75 3.26
N GLU A 29 -10.01 -16.14 2.23
CA GLU A 29 -8.99 -17.19 2.28
C GLU A 29 -7.59 -16.59 2.21
N SER A 30 -7.46 -15.48 1.46
CA SER A 30 -6.24 -14.69 1.42
C SER A 30 -6.57 -13.23 1.15
N LEU A 31 -5.73 -12.34 1.69
CA LEU A 31 -5.71 -10.93 1.34
C LEU A 31 -4.34 -10.58 0.78
N GLY A 32 -4.33 -9.83 -0.31
CA GLY A 32 -3.10 -9.28 -0.85
C GLY A 32 -3.26 -7.83 -1.28
N ILE A 33 -2.14 -7.18 -1.54
CA ILE A 33 -2.06 -5.82 -2.07
C ILE A 33 -1.41 -5.86 -3.45
N ARG A 34 -1.95 -5.07 -4.38
CA ARG A 34 -1.37 -4.78 -5.68
C ARG A 34 -1.20 -3.28 -5.80
N GLY A 35 -0.08 -2.82 -6.36
CA GLY A 35 0.18 -1.40 -6.44
C GLY A 35 1.42 -1.07 -7.24
N SER A 36 1.56 0.19 -7.65
CA SER A 36 2.66 0.64 -8.52
C SER A 36 4.05 0.51 -7.89
N PHE A 37 4.13 0.40 -6.57
CA PHE A 37 5.36 0.34 -5.78
C PHE A 37 5.87 -1.09 -5.54
N LEU A 38 5.15 -2.11 -6.00
CA LEU A 38 5.58 -3.52 -5.85
C LEU A 38 6.43 -3.95 -7.05
N PRO A 39 7.37 -4.90 -6.88
CA PRO A 39 8.21 -5.41 -7.97
C PRO A 39 7.42 -5.88 -9.20
N ASN A 40 6.31 -6.60 -8.97
CA ASN A 40 5.40 -7.09 -10.02
C ASN A 40 4.19 -6.17 -10.24
N GLN A 41 4.19 -5.00 -9.60
CA GLN A 41 3.19 -3.95 -9.71
C GLN A 41 1.74 -4.45 -9.55
N TRP A 42 0.93 -4.29 -10.59
CA TRP A 42 -0.48 -4.70 -10.64
C TRP A 42 -0.70 -6.14 -11.12
N ARG A 43 0.38 -6.86 -11.46
CA ARG A 43 0.31 -8.22 -12.03
C ARG A 43 0.17 -9.30 -10.96
N GLU A 44 0.78 -9.10 -9.80
CA GLU A 44 0.79 -10.08 -8.70
C GLU A 44 0.45 -9.42 -7.37
N SER A 45 -0.27 -10.16 -6.54
CA SER A 45 -0.60 -9.74 -5.17
C SER A 45 0.57 -10.05 -4.23
N PHE A 46 1.00 -9.06 -3.47
CA PHE A 46 1.83 -9.31 -2.29
C PHE A 46 0.92 -9.66 -1.10
N PRO A 47 1.15 -10.78 -0.38
CA PRO A 47 0.24 -11.24 0.67
C PRO A 47 0.29 -10.35 1.92
N LEU A 48 -0.85 -10.19 2.58
CA LEU A 48 -0.96 -9.70 3.96
C LEU A 48 -1.19 -10.91 4.88
N THR A 49 -0.75 -10.82 6.13
CA THR A 49 -0.94 -11.87 7.15
C THR A 49 -1.81 -11.38 8.30
N ASP A 50 -2.58 -12.31 8.88
CA ASP A 50 -3.36 -12.11 10.11
C ASP A 50 -2.79 -13.10 11.14
N ASP A 51 -1.64 -12.76 11.70
CA ASP A 51 -0.85 -13.69 12.52
C ASP A 51 -1.45 -13.88 13.94
N ASP A 52 -2.22 -12.91 14.43
CA ASP A 52 -2.89 -12.95 15.74
C ASP A 52 -4.39 -13.32 15.66
N ASN A 53 -4.94 -13.49 14.45
CA ASN A 53 -6.32 -13.91 14.18
C ASN A 53 -7.37 -12.94 14.72
N ASP A 54 -7.10 -11.63 14.69
CA ASP A 54 -8.06 -10.59 15.08
C ASP A 54 -8.90 -10.08 13.89
N GLY A 55 -8.67 -10.62 12.70
CA GLY A 55 -9.33 -10.23 11.46
C GLY A 55 -8.73 -8.99 10.80
N ILE A 56 -7.59 -8.49 11.30
CA ILE A 56 -6.83 -7.37 10.74
C ILE A 56 -5.59 -7.94 10.04
N TYR A 57 -5.62 -7.86 8.72
CA TYR A 57 -4.50 -8.29 7.89
C TYR A 57 -3.45 -7.18 7.80
N GLU A 58 -2.18 -7.54 7.99
CA GLU A 58 -1.06 -6.60 8.05
C GLU A 58 0.05 -6.91 7.03
N VAL A 59 0.76 -5.87 6.62
CA VAL A 59 2.04 -5.97 5.91
C VAL A 59 2.83 -4.68 6.09
N ASN A 60 4.15 -4.80 6.14
CA ASN A 60 5.06 -3.66 6.19
C ASN A 60 5.89 -3.56 4.90
N PHE A 61 5.97 -2.37 4.33
CA PHE A 61 6.85 -2.05 3.21
C PHE A 61 7.83 -0.95 3.59
N LYS A 62 9.11 -1.18 3.27
CA LYS A 62 10.17 -0.21 3.47
C LYS A 62 10.98 -0.08 2.18
N GLU A 63 11.04 1.13 1.64
CA GLU A 63 11.70 1.42 0.37
C GLU A 63 12.39 2.79 0.41
N SER A 64 13.51 2.93 -0.31
CA SER A 64 14.11 4.24 -0.62
C SER A 64 13.55 4.70 -1.95
N THR A 65 12.86 5.83 -1.99
CA THR A 65 12.25 6.33 -3.23
C THR A 65 12.20 7.84 -3.27
N ALA A 66 12.36 8.39 -4.48
CA ALA A 66 12.13 9.79 -4.79
C ALA A 66 10.66 10.07 -5.20
N VAL A 67 9.84 9.02 -5.33
CA VAL A 67 8.43 9.14 -5.72
C VAL A 67 7.62 9.76 -4.58
N ASN A 68 6.77 10.72 -4.93
CA ASN A 68 5.94 11.45 -3.96
C ASN A 68 4.60 10.77 -3.66
N SER A 69 4.22 9.71 -4.37
CA SER A 69 2.95 9.02 -4.13
C SER A 69 2.93 7.59 -4.63
N ILE A 70 2.15 6.74 -3.98
CA ILE A 70 1.94 5.35 -4.38
C ILE A 70 0.46 5.09 -4.56
N THR A 71 0.11 4.24 -5.52
CA THR A 71 -1.27 3.81 -5.76
C THR A 71 -1.41 2.30 -5.61
N PHE A 72 -2.52 1.85 -5.04
CA PHE A 72 -2.74 0.43 -4.74
C PHE A 72 -4.22 0.07 -4.56
N LYS A 73 -4.50 -1.23 -4.55
CA LYS A 73 -5.76 -1.82 -4.09
C LYS A 73 -5.48 -3.12 -3.34
N PHE A 74 -6.34 -3.42 -2.37
CA PHE A 74 -6.43 -4.75 -1.76
C PHE A 74 -7.23 -5.71 -2.65
N VAL A 75 -6.79 -6.96 -2.69
CA VAL A 75 -7.33 -8.02 -3.53
C VAL A 75 -7.60 -9.24 -2.65
N LYS A 76 -8.87 -9.55 -2.46
CA LYS A 76 -9.32 -10.74 -1.75
C LYS A 76 -9.24 -11.97 -2.66
N ASN A 77 -8.73 -13.06 -2.11
CA ASN A 77 -8.60 -14.37 -2.77
C ASN A 77 -7.87 -14.31 -4.14
N GLY A 78 -7.03 -13.29 -4.36
CA GLY A 78 -6.26 -13.11 -5.60
C GLY A 78 -7.01 -12.56 -6.81
N PHE A 79 -8.34 -12.42 -6.76
CA PHE A 79 -9.15 -11.94 -7.90
C PHE A 79 -10.21 -10.89 -7.54
N ASP A 80 -10.62 -10.81 -6.28
CA ASP A 80 -11.72 -9.94 -5.83
C ASP A 80 -11.15 -8.61 -5.34
N TYR A 81 -10.99 -7.67 -6.27
CA TYR A 81 -10.51 -6.32 -5.97
C TYR A 81 -11.50 -5.58 -5.09
N GLU A 82 -10.99 -4.88 -4.08
CA GLU A 82 -11.80 -3.93 -3.34
C GLU A 82 -12.22 -2.74 -4.21
N LEU A 83 -13.29 -2.06 -3.80
CA LEU A 83 -13.71 -0.78 -4.39
C LEU A 83 -13.73 -0.84 -5.93
N LYS A 84 -14.31 -1.91 -6.51
CA LYS A 84 -14.19 -2.23 -7.95
C LYS A 84 -14.54 -1.08 -8.88
N ASN A 85 -15.51 -0.26 -8.49
CA ASN A 85 -16.03 0.85 -9.28
C ASN A 85 -15.49 2.21 -8.81
N SER A 86 -14.45 2.22 -7.98
CA SER A 86 -13.79 3.43 -7.50
C SER A 86 -12.33 3.47 -7.93
N GLU A 87 -11.73 4.65 -7.84
CA GLU A 87 -10.30 4.86 -8.07
C GLU A 87 -9.42 4.00 -7.15
N ASN A 88 -8.16 3.83 -7.55
CA ASN A 88 -7.15 3.21 -6.70
C ASN A 88 -6.93 4.05 -5.42
N ARG A 89 -6.61 3.37 -4.31
CA ARG A 89 -6.16 4.06 -3.10
C ARG A 89 -4.82 4.73 -3.39
N GLN A 90 -4.56 5.86 -2.75
CA GLN A 90 -3.31 6.61 -2.91
C GLN A 90 -2.79 7.08 -1.54
N ILE A 91 -1.47 6.99 -1.35
CA ILE A 91 -0.74 7.66 -0.28
C ILE A 91 0.17 8.69 -0.93
N THR A 92 0.16 9.91 -0.41
CA THR A 92 1.11 10.96 -0.81
C THR A 92 2.13 11.15 0.31
N PHE A 93 3.38 11.23 -0.08
CA PHE A 93 4.54 11.36 0.78
C PHE A 93 5.08 12.80 0.76
N GLU A 94 5.66 13.21 1.88
CA GLU A 94 6.48 14.42 1.97
C GLU A 94 7.89 14.18 1.43
N TYR A 95 8.61 15.24 1.05
CA TYR A 95 10.00 15.13 0.59
C TYR A 95 10.98 15.03 1.77
N LYS A 96 10.85 13.94 2.55
CA LYS A 96 11.67 13.59 3.71
C LYS A 96 11.45 12.11 4.09
N PRO A 97 12.27 11.48 4.95
CA PRO A 97 11.95 10.15 5.46
C PRO A 97 10.62 10.12 6.23
N GLU A 98 9.80 9.08 6.04
CA GLU A 98 8.49 8.95 6.71
C GLU A 98 8.21 7.51 7.17
N THR A 99 7.60 7.37 8.35
CA THR A 99 6.97 6.12 8.80
C THR A 99 5.47 6.35 8.97
N LEU A 100 4.67 5.57 8.24
CA LEU A 100 3.21 5.67 8.20
C LEU A 100 2.55 4.37 8.64
N ILE A 101 1.40 4.50 9.29
CA ILE A 101 0.43 3.41 9.41
C ILE A 101 -0.80 3.80 8.59
N TYR A 102 -1.14 2.96 7.60
CA TYR A 102 -2.37 3.07 6.82
C TYR A 102 -3.39 2.06 7.35
N GLN A 103 -4.51 2.54 7.89
CA GLN A 103 -5.58 1.70 8.43
C GLN A 103 -6.86 1.89 7.64
N THR A 104 -7.51 0.81 7.24
CA THR A 104 -8.82 0.84 6.55
C THR A 104 -9.62 -0.41 6.88
N LYS A 105 -10.92 -0.37 6.59
CA LYS A 105 -11.73 -1.58 6.43
C LYS A 105 -11.81 -1.97 4.95
N PHE A 106 -11.81 -3.27 4.64
CA PHE A 106 -11.95 -3.74 3.25
C PHE A 106 -13.27 -3.24 2.63
N ASN A 107 -13.21 -2.72 1.40
CA ASN A 107 -14.33 -2.04 0.71
C ASN A 107 -14.86 -0.76 1.37
N ASP A 108 -14.23 -0.24 2.42
CA ASP A 108 -14.54 1.09 2.94
C ASP A 108 -13.73 2.14 2.17
N THR A 109 -14.39 3.22 1.75
CA THR A 109 -13.73 4.35 1.08
C THR A 109 -12.86 5.17 2.02
N LEU A 110 -13.09 5.07 3.33
CA LEU A 110 -12.34 5.80 4.34
C LEU A 110 -11.09 5.01 4.75
N ALA A 111 -10.03 5.77 5.01
CA ALA A 111 -8.82 5.25 5.62
C ALA A 111 -8.20 6.31 6.54
N THR A 112 -7.51 5.84 7.57
CA THR A 112 -6.74 6.69 8.48
C THR A 112 -5.26 6.50 8.20
N ILE A 113 -4.53 7.61 8.05
CA ILE A 113 -3.08 7.60 7.90
C ILE A 113 -2.48 8.28 9.12
N THR A 114 -1.69 7.52 9.88
CA THR A 114 -0.98 8.03 11.06
C THR A 114 0.52 8.11 10.76
N LYS A 115 1.10 9.30 10.92
CA LYS A 115 2.55 9.53 10.85
C LYS A 115 3.18 9.19 12.20
N LYS A 116 4.28 8.43 12.20
CA LYS A 116 5.10 8.13 13.39
C LYS A 116 6.41 8.89 13.38
#